data_AF-A0A498IKK8-F1
#
_entry.id   AF-A0A498IKK8-F1
#
_cell.length_a   1.000
_cell.length_b   1.000
_cell.length_c   1.000
_cell.angle_alpha   90.00
_cell.angle_beta   90.00
_cell.angle_gamma   90.00
#
_symmetry.space_group_name_H-M   'P 1'
#
loop_
_entity.id
_entity.type
_entity.pdbx_description
1 polymer ?
#
loop_
_entity_poly.entity_id
_entity_poly.type
_entity_poly.pdbx_seq_one_letter_code
_entity_poly.pdbx_strand_id
1 'polypeptide(L)'
;MAPVRSTGAVVAVVSVSMALLSLFLYKSKPSSKKTKLSLRSKENHRDGPVGAIGNTPLIRINSLSDATGCEILGKCEFLNPGGSVKDRVAVKIIEEALESGGLAPGGVLTKGSAGSTAISLATVAPAYGCKCHVVIPDDAAIEKNNGLFLGSSSAMNCVGAVRAAQSLGPGHTIVTILCDSRMRHLSKFCSAEYLSQYGLRPSASGLEFLGVA
;
A
#
# COMPACT_ATOMS: atom_id res chain seq x y z
N MET A 1 26.56 81.42 -20.31
CA MET A 1 25.37 80.84 -19.63
C MET A 1 24.47 80.30 -20.74
N ALA A 2 24.05 79.03 -20.81
CA ALA A 2 24.00 77.95 -19.83
C ALA A 2 24.36 76.59 -20.48
N PRO A 3 24.91 75.61 -19.73
CA PRO A 3 25.39 74.35 -20.28
C PRO A 3 24.29 73.29 -20.24
N VAL A 4 23.81 72.81 -21.39
CA VAL A 4 22.88 71.68 -21.46
C VAL A 4 23.24 70.77 -22.62
N ARG A 5 24.35 70.03 -22.50
CA ARG A 5 24.67 68.93 -23.44
C ARG A 5 25.26 67.67 -22.80
N SER A 6 25.47 67.63 -21.48
CA SER A 6 26.02 66.44 -20.80
C SER A 6 24.99 65.54 -20.13
N THR A 7 23.75 66.01 -19.89
CA THR A 7 22.76 65.28 -19.08
C THR A 7 22.25 64.00 -19.75
N GLY A 8 22.02 64.00 -21.07
CA GLY A 8 21.51 62.83 -21.79
C GLY A 8 22.50 61.67 -21.88
N ALA A 9 23.78 61.98 -22.11
CA ALA A 9 24.84 60.96 -22.19
C ALA A 9 25.12 60.32 -20.82
N VAL A 10 25.11 61.11 -19.75
CA VAL A 10 25.35 60.60 -18.38
C VAL A 10 24.21 59.67 -17.94
N VAL A 11 22.95 60.00 -18.25
CA VAL A 11 21.80 59.14 -17.90
C VAL A 11 21.83 57.80 -18.64
N ALA A 12 22.23 57.80 -19.92
CA ALA A 12 22.36 56.56 -20.70
C ALA A 12 23.49 55.65 -20.20
N VAL A 13 24.62 56.21 -19.78
CA VAL A 13 25.74 55.43 -19.24
C VAL A 13 25.39 54.83 -17.88
N VAL A 14 24.71 55.59 -17.01
CA VAL A 14 24.30 55.10 -15.68
C VAL A 14 23.25 53.98 -15.79
N SER A 15 22.31 54.05 -16.73
CA SER A 15 21.29 53.01 -16.91
C SER A 15 21.89 51.71 -17.45
N VAL A 16 22.81 51.79 -18.40
CA VAL A 16 23.53 50.62 -18.93
C VAL A 16 24.44 50.01 -17.86
N SER A 17 25.14 50.82 -17.07
CA SER A 17 25.96 50.32 -15.96
C SER A 17 25.12 49.67 -14.85
N MET A 18 23.96 50.22 -14.50
CA MET A 18 23.05 49.58 -13.54
C MET A 18 22.46 48.27 -14.09
N ALA A 19 22.16 48.20 -15.39
CA ALA A 19 21.67 46.98 -16.03
C ALA A 19 22.75 45.89 -16.08
N LEU A 20 24.00 46.25 -16.36
CA LEU A 20 25.12 45.32 -16.35
C LEU A 20 25.47 44.86 -14.93
N LEU A 21 25.42 45.77 -13.95
CA LEU A 21 25.65 45.43 -12.54
C LEU A 21 24.52 44.53 -12.01
N SER A 22 23.26 44.78 -12.39
CA SER A 22 22.15 43.91 -11.99
C SER A 22 22.24 42.53 -12.64
N LEU A 23 22.64 42.45 -13.92
CA LEU A 23 22.93 41.18 -14.60
C LEU A 23 24.10 40.42 -14.00
N PHE A 24 25.16 41.14 -13.60
CA PHE A 24 26.32 40.56 -12.94
C PHE A 24 25.95 40.04 -11.55
N LEU A 25 25.25 40.84 -10.73
CA LEU A 25 24.76 40.40 -9.42
C LEU A 25 23.72 39.27 -9.53
N TYR A 26 22.94 39.22 -10.61
CA TYR A 26 22.04 38.12 -10.90
C TYR A 26 22.79 36.83 -11.24
N LYS A 27 23.83 36.90 -12.09
CA LYS A 27 24.68 35.75 -12.44
C LYS A 27 25.60 35.30 -11.30
N SER A 28 25.99 36.21 -10.43
CA SER A 28 26.92 35.94 -9.32
C SER A 28 26.24 35.45 -8.04
N LYS A 29 24.91 35.24 -8.02
CA LYS A 29 24.25 34.60 -6.86
C LYS A 29 24.85 33.19 -6.68
N PRO A 30 25.53 32.93 -5.55
CA PRO A 30 26.07 31.61 -5.30
C PRO A 30 24.90 30.63 -5.17
N SER A 31 24.95 29.56 -5.97
CA SER A 31 24.03 28.43 -5.93
C SER A 31 24.06 27.83 -4.52
N SER A 32 23.15 28.31 -3.67
CA SER A 32 22.89 27.74 -2.35
C SER A 32 22.45 26.30 -2.55
N LYS A 33 23.39 25.37 -2.39
CA LYS A 33 23.09 23.94 -2.24
C LYS A 33 22.32 23.77 -0.93
N LYS A 34 21.02 24.03 -0.97
CA LYS A 34 20.10 23.50 0.02
C LYS A 34 20.12 21.99 -0.18
N THR A 35 20.68 21.28 0.79
CA THR A 35 20.49 19.84 0.97
C THR A 35 19.00 19.61 1.14
N LYS A 36 18.29 19.50 0.01
CA LYS A 36 16.87 19.26 -0.03
C LYS A 36 16.70 17.82 0.38
N LEU A 37 16.43 17.60 1.67
CA LEU A 37 15.79 16.39 2.12
C LEU A 37 14.54 16.26 1.24
N SER A 38 14.61 15.35 0.27
CA SER A 38 13.59 15.19 -0.76
C SER A 38 12.35 14.60 -0.12
N LEU A 39 11.54 15.47 0.51
CA LEU A 39 10.11 15.23 0.61
C LEU A 39 9.60 15.21 -0.82
N ARG A 40 9.56 13.99 -1.36
CA ARG A 40 9.01 13.65 -2.67
C ARG A 40 7.64 14.31 -2.74
N SER A 41 7.49 15.33 -3.59
CA SER A 41 6.21 15.96 -3.85
C SER A 41 5.26 14.86 -4.32
N LYS A 42 4.27 14.53 -3.48
CA LYS A 42 3.18 13.63 -3.83
C LYS A 42 2.43 14.25 -5.02
N GLU A 43 2.63 13.71 -6.21
CA GLU A 43 1.53 13.70 -7.18
C GLU A 43 0.41 12.87 -6.52
N ASN A 44 -0.66 13.57 -6.13
CA ASN A 44 -1.71 13.03 -5.25
C ASN A 44 -2.84 12.31 -6.02
N HIS A 45 -2.60 11.92 -7.27
CA HIS A 45 -3.55 11.12 -8.04
C HIS A 45 -2.91 9.77 -8.35
N ARG A 46 -3.62 8.69 -8.05
CA ARG A 46 -3.24 7.32 -8.44
C ARG A 46 -4.13 6.93 -9.61
N ASP A 47 -3.55 6.36 -10.65
CA ASP A 47 -4.29 5.97 -11.86
C ASP A 47 -5.12 4.71 -11.62
N GLY A 48 -6.42 4.94 -11.34
CA GLY A 48 -7.41 3.89 -11.14
C GLY A 48 -7.10 2.91 -9.99
N PRO A 49 -7.81 1.78 -9.94
CA PRO A 49 -7.60 0.76 -8.92
C PRO A 49 -6.18 0.18 -8.93
N VAL A 50 -5.56 0.05 -10.11
CA VAL A 50 -4.21 -0.53 -10.24
C VAL A 50 -3.16 0.35 -9.59
N GLY A 51 -3.21 1.67 -9.81
CA GLY A 51 -2.31 2.61 -9.14
C GLY A 51 -2.46 2.61 -7.62
N ALA A 52 -3.62 2.18 -7.10
CA ALA A 52 -3.85 2.02 -5.66
C ALA A 52 -3.25 0.74 -5.06
N ILE A 53 -2.86 -0.25 -5.87
CA ILE A 53 -2.27 -1.51 -5.40
C ILE A 53 -0.85 -1.28 -4.91
N GLY A 54 -0.54 -1.85 -3.75
CA GLY A 54 0.74 -1.75 -3.10
C GLY A 54 0.93 -0.44 -2.34
N ASN A 55 2.19 -0.18 -1.94
CA ASN A 55 2.53 0.85 -0.96
C ASN A 55 1.60 0.83 0.28
N THR A 56 1.26 -0.38 0.71
CA THR A 56 0.38 -0.64 1.85
C THR A 56 1.09 -0.23 3.15
N PRO A 57 0.36 0.24 4.17
CA PRO A 57 0.94 0.63 5.44
C PRO A 57 1.71 -0.51 6.13
N LEU A 58 2.76 -0.14 6.86
CA LEU A 58 3.40 -1.00 7.85
C LEU A 58 3.03 -0.43 9.23
N ILE A 59 2.27 -1.20 10.01
CA ILE A 59 1.65 -0.72 11.25
C ILE A 59 2.17 -1.56 12.41
N ARG A 60 2.60 -0.90 13.49
CA ARG A 60 2.99 -1.58 14.72
C ARG A 60 1.79 -2.24 15.40
N ILE A 61 1.93 -3.51 15.77
CA ILE A 61 0.92 -4.23 16.54
C ILE A 61 1.30 -4.09 18.02
N ASN A 62 0.78 -3.04 18.66
CA ASN A 62 1.16 -2.66 20.03
C ASN A 62 1.02 -3.83 21.01
N SER A 63 -0.17 -4.46 21.07
CA SER A 63 -0.43 -5.55 22.02
C SER A 63 0.55 -6.71 21.93
N LEU A 64 0.92 -7.13 20.71
CA LEU A 64 1.88 -8.23 20.52
C LEU A 64 3.31 -7.78 20.79
N SER A 65 3.64 -6.54 20.44
CA SER A 65 4.96 -5.99 20.65
C SER A 65 5.25 -5.83 22.14
N ASP A 66 4.29 -5.28 22.88
CA ASP A 66 4.39 -5.04 24.31
C ASP A 66 4.47 -6.37 25.08
N ALA A 67 3.68 -7.39 24.67
CA ALA A 67 3.68 -8.72 25.28
C ALA A 67 4.95 -9.56 25.01
N THR A 68 5.74 -9.22 23.99
CA THR A 68 6.93 -10.00 23.60
C THR A 68 8.24 -9.27 23.87
N GLY A 69 8.20 -7.96 24.14
CA GLY A 69 9.38 -7.10 24.16
C GLY A 69 10.06 -6.94 22.79
N CYS A 70 9.46 -7.44 21.71
CA CYS A 70 9.90 -7.25 20.33
C CYS A 70 9.09 -6.14 19.66
N GLU A 71 9.61 -5.55 18.59
CA GLU A 71 8.82 -4.70 17.70
C GLU A 71 8.14 -5.56 16.63
N ILE A 72 6.83 -5.79 16.78
CA ILE A 72 6.05 -6.58 15.82
C ILE A 72 5.26 -5.62 14.92
N LEU A 73 5.55 -5.66 13.62
CA LEU A 73 4.93 -4.82 12.60
C LEU A 73 4.09 -5.67 11.64
N GLY A 74 2.86 -5.24 11.37
CA GLY A 74 1.96 -5.82 10.37
C GLY A 74 2.04 -5.08 9.04
N LYS A 75 2.41 -5.76 7.97
CA LYS A 75 2.29 -5.25 6.60
C LYS A 75 0.85 -5.43 6.10
N CYS A 76 0.09 -4.33 6.02
CA CYS A 76 -1.37 -4.34 5.84
C CYS A 76 -1.81 -4.56 4.38
N GLU A 77 -1.53 -5.73 3.82
CA GLU A 77 -1.91 -6.11 2.44
C GLU A 77 -3.41 -6.25 2.22
N PHE A 78 -4.19 -6.44 3.28
CA PHE A 78 -5.64 -6.38 3.21
C PHE A 78 -6.20 -4.99 2.80
N LEU A 79 -5.36 -3.94 2.77
CA LEU A 79 -5.74 -2.60 2.33
C LEU A 79 -5.53 -2.33 0.84
N ASN A 80 -5.09 -3.33 0.06
CA ASN A 80 -5.18 -3.20 -1.39
C ASN A 80 -6.66 -3.17 -1.85
N PRO A 81 -6.99 -2.62 -3.02
CA PRO A 81 -8.38 -2.43 -3.49
C PRO A 81 -9.26 -3.69 -3.54
N GLY A 82 -8.71 -4.83 -3.97
CA GLY A 82 -9.34 -6.15 -3.94
C GLY A 82 -9.28 -6.82 -2.55
N GLY A 83 -8.77 -6.10 -1.55
CA GLY A 83 -8.79 -6.47 -0.13
C GLY A 83 -7.77 -7.53 0.24
N SER A 84 -6.75 -7.79 -0.59
CA SER A 84 -5.73 -8.80 -0.27
C SER A 84 -4.39 -8.58 -0.96
N VAL A 85 -3.38 -9.31 -0.49
CA VAL A 85 -2.04 -9.40 -1.12
C VAL A 85 -2.09 -9.91 -2.57
N LYS A 86 -3.15 -10.62 -2.96
CA LYS A 86 -3.27 -11.22 -4.31
C LYS A 86 -3.49 -10.18 -5.40
N ASP A 87 -3.84 -8.95 -5.05
CA ASP A 87 -3.93 -7.84 -6.01
C ASP A 87 -2.60 -7.59 -6.72
N ARG A 88 -1.49 -7.69 -5.98
CA ARG A 88 -0.14 -7.56 -6.53
C ARG A 88 0.16 -8.63 -7.57
N VAL A 89 -0.25 -9.86 -7.27
CA VAL A 89 -0.04 -11.02 -8.15
C VAL A 89 -0.96 -10.93 -9.37
N ALA A 90 -2.21 -10.50 -9.19
CA ALA A 90 -3.17 -10.33 -10.28
C ALA A 90 -2.67 -9.33 -11.32
N VAL A 91 -2.11 -8.20 -10.88
CA VAL A 91 -1.46 -7.22 -11.77
C VAL A 91 -0.37 -7.89 -12.60
N LYS A 92 0.55 -8.62 -11.95
CA LYS A 92 1.66 -9.28 -12.66
C LYS A 92 1.21 -10.37 -13.63
N ILE A 93 0.22 -11.17 -13.25
CA ILE A 93 -0.37 -12.18 -14.14
C ILE A 93 -0.93 -11.53 -15.42
N ILE A 94 -1.66 -10.42 -15.29
CA ILE A 94 -2.28 -9.74 -16.44
C ILE A 94 -1.22 -9.05 -17.30
N GLU A 95 -0.29 -8.32 -16.69
CA GLU A 95 0.81 -7.65 -17.39
C GLU A 95 1.64 -8.66 -18.19
N GLU A 96 2.12 -9.74 -17.56
CA GLU A 96 2.92 -10.77 -18.22
C GLU A 96 2.15 -11.49 -19.34
N ALA A 97 0.85 -11.74 -19.15
CA ALA A 97 0.02 -12.36 -20.18
C ALA A 97 -0.18 -11.44 -21.39
N LEU A 98 -0.35 -10.13 -21.19
CA LEU A 98 -0.45 -9.15 -22.28
C LEU A 98 0.89 -8.99 -23.01
N GLU A 99 1.99 -8.87 -22.26
CA GLU A 99 3.34 -8.71 -22.80
C GLU A 99 3.80 -9.92 -23.62
N SER A 100 3.50 -11.13 -23.16
CA SER A 100 3.82 -12.37 -23.87
C SER A 100 2.88 -12.67 -25.04
N GLY A 101 1.78 -11.93 -25.18
CA GLY A 101 0.71 -12.22 -26.15
C GLY A 101 -0.19 -13.39 -25.77
N GLY A 102 -0.01 -13.99 -24.58
CA GLY A 102 -0.91 -15.01 -24.03
C GLY A 102 -2.32 -14.49 -23.71
N LEU A 103 -2.48 -13.17 -23.61
CA LEU A 103 -3.75 -12.46 -23.51
C LEU A 103 -3.78 -11.34 -24.55
N ALA A 104 -4.84 -11.31 -25.36
CA ALA A 104 -5.07 -10.19 -26.28
C ALA A 104 -5.76 -9.02 -25.55
N PRO A 105 -5.58 -7.76 -25.99
CA PRO A 105 -6.38 -6.64 -25.52
C PRO A 105 -7.87 -6.92 -25.66
N GLY A 106 -8.66 -6.70 -24.60
CA GLY A 106 -10.08 -7.08 -24.58
C GLY A 106 -10.34 -8.56 -24.29
N GLY A 107 -9.29 -9.35 -24.06
CA GLY A 107 -9.35 -10.78 -23.79
C GLY A 107 -10.06 -11.14 -22.49
N VAL A 108 -10.34 -12.44 -22.34
CA VAL A 108 -11.08 -12.98 -21.19
C VAL A 108 -10.15 -13.84 -20.35
N LEU A 109 -10.00 -13.48 -19.07
CA LEU A 109 -9.36 -14.33 -18.07
C LEU A 109 -10.39 -15.25 -17.44
N THR A 110 -10.07 -16.54 -17.33
CA THR A 110 -10.89 -17.51 -16.61
C THR A 110 -10.16 -17.98 -15.36
N LYS A 111 -10.83 -17.96 -14.21
CA LYS A 111 -10.26 -18.45 -12.95
C LYS A 111 -11.27 -19.30 -12.19
N GLY A 112 -10.95 -20.57 -12.00
CA GLY A 112 -11.62 -21.42 -11.00
C GLY A 112 -11.10 -21.11 -9.60
N SER A 113 -11.87 -20.40 -8.78
CA SER A 113 -11.59 -20.15 -7.36
C SER A 113 -12.72 -19.37 -6.68
N ALA A 114 -13.01 -19.70 -5.42
CA ALA A 114 -13.82 -18.86 -4.53
C ALA A 114 -12.98 -17.89 -3.67
N GLY A 115 -11.66 -17.85 -3.88
CA GLY A 115 -10.69 -17.19 -2.99
C GLY A 115 -10.27 -15.79 -3.44
N SER A 116 -9.33 -15.22 -2.68
CA SER A 116 -8.82 -13.85 -2.89
C SER A 116 -8.23 -13.63 -4.29
N THR A 117 -7.62 -14.63 -4.91
CA THR A 117 -7.09 -14.50 -6.29
C THR A 117 -8.19 -14.22 -7.32
N ALA A 118 -9.36 -14.85 -7.21
CA ALA A 118 -10.47 -14.59 -8.13
C ALA A 118 -11.00 -13.16 -7.97
N ILE A 119 -11.15 -12.70 -6.73
CA ILE A 119 -11.58 -11.33 -6.42
C ILE A 119 -10.56 -10.32 -6.94
N SER A 120 -9.26 -10.56 -6.70
CA SER A 120 -8.17 -9.71 -7.19
C SER A 120 -8.16 -9.62 -8.71
N LEU A 121 -8.27 -10.74 -9.43
CA LEU A 121 -8.33 -10.75 -10.89
C LEU A 121 -9.58 -10.03 -11.41
N ALA A 122 -10.75 -10.27 -10.79
CA ALA A 122 -11.99 -9.59 -11.16
C ALA A 122 -11.94 -8.08 -10.90
N THR A 123 -11.22 -7.65 -9.86
CA THR A 123 -11.02 -6.23 -9.52
C THR A 123 -10.06 -5.54 -10.48
N VAL A 124 -8.99 -6.24 -10.88
CA VAL A 124 -7.88 -5.67 -11.66
C VAL A 124 -8.10 -5.76 -13.17
N ALA A 125 -8.67 -6.86 -13.68
CA ALA A 125 -8.82 -7.08 -15.12
C ALA A 125 -9.54 -5.94 -15.89
N PRO A 126 -10.62 -5.32 -15.36
CA PRO A 126 -11.29 -4.22 -16.06
C PRO A 126 -10.39 -3.00 -16.29
N ALA A 127 -9.40 -2.75 -15.41
CA ALA A 127 -8.46 -1.65 -15.56
C ALA A 127 -7.50 -1.86 -16.75
N TYR A 128 -7.31 -3.10 -17.19
CA TYR A 128 -6.55 -3.48 -18.39
C TYR A 128 -7.46 -3.69 -19.61
N GLY A 129 -8.74 -3.30 -19.52
CA GLY A 129 -9.73 -3.53 -20.57
C GLY A 129 -10.09 -5.02 -20.77
N CYS A 130 -9.70 -5.90 -19.85
CA CYS A 130 -9.93 -7.33 -19.93
C CYS A 130 -11.20 -7.73 -19.16
N LYS A 131 -11.83 -8.83 -19.58
CA LYS A 131 -12.95 -9.44 -18.85
C LYS A 131 -12.42 -10.53 -17.92
N CYS A 132 -13.11 -10.76 -16.80
CA CYS A 132 -12.79 -11.85 -15.89
C CYS A 132 -14.02 -12.73 -15.65
N HIS A 133 -13.91 -14.01 -15.98
CA HIS A 133 -14.90 -15.04 -15.71
C HIS A 133 -14.41 -15.89 -14.54
N VAL A 134 -15.11 -15.80 -13.42
CA VAL A 134 -14.80 -16.59 -12.23
C VAL A 134 -15.74 -17.79 -12.18
N VAL A 135 -15.18 -18.99 -12.09
CA VAL A 135 -15.93 -20.21 -11.86
C VAL A 135 -15.81 -20.56 -10.38
N ILE A 136 -16.95 -20.66 -9.71
CA ILE A 136 -17.07 -20.91 -8.28
C ILE A 136 -17.94 -22.16 -8.10
N PRO A 137 -17.59 -23.09 -7.19
CA PRO A 137 -18.48 -24.20 -6.86
C PRO A 137 -19.72 -23.71 -6.10
N ASP A 138 -20.84 -24.42 -6.25
CA ASP A 138 -22.15 -24.02 -5.69
C ASP A 138 -22.17 -23.96 -4.15
N ASP A 139 -21.23 -24.64 -3.48
CA ASP A 139 -21.11 -24.69 -2.03
C ASP A 139 -20.25 -23.55 -1.44
N ALA A 140 -19.70 -22.67 -2.28
CA ALA A 140 -18.94 -21.52 -1.83
C ALA A 140 -19.87 -20.45 -1.24
N ALA A 141 -19.66 -20.13 0.04
CA ALA A 141 -20.41 -19.08 0.72
C ALA A 141 -20.23 -17.71 0.04
N ILE A 142 -21.34 -17.09 -0.38
CA ILE A 142 -21.38 -15.70 -0.86
C ILE A 142 -21.49 -14.80 0.38
N GLU A 143 -20.44 -14.06 0.68
CA GLU A 143 -20.34 -13.32 1.95
C GLU A 143 -20.55 -11.81 1.80
N LYS A 144 -21.20 -11.19 2.81
CA LYS A 144 -21.56 -9.75 2.86
C LYS A 144 -20.58 -8.95 3.72
N ASN A 145 -20.34 -7.69 3.35
CA ASN A 145 -19.38 -6.77 4.00
C ASN A 145 -19.84 -6.21 5.35
N ASN A 146 -18.90 -6.05 6.30
CA ASN A 146 -18.71 -4.84 7.15
C ASN A 146 -17.46 -4.93 8.06
N GLY A 147 -16.70 -3.84 8.17
CA GLY A 147 -15.75 -3.55 9.26
C GLY A 147 -14.33 -4.14 9.18
N LEU A 148 -13.35 -3.46 9.80
CA LEU A 148 -11.94 -3.86 9.83
C LEU A 148 -11.75 -5.16 10.63
N PHE A 149 -11.74 -6.27 9.92
CA PHE A 149 -11.45 -7.59 10.47
C PHE A 149 -10.32 -8.23 9.64
N LEU A 150 -9.35 -8.88 10.29
CA LEU A 150 -8.27 -9.64 9.62
C LEU A 150 -8.71 -11.09 9.33
N GLY A 151 -8.31 -11.63 8.17
CA GLY A 151 -8.58 -13.01 7.77
C GLY A 151 -7.78 -14.05 8.57
N SER A 152 -8.15 -15.33 8.44
CA SER A 152 -7.55 -16.44 9.19
C SER A 152 -6.05 -16.59 8.92
N SER A 153 -5.61 -16.36 7.69
CA SER A 153 -4.19 -16.43 7.31
C SER A 153 -3.36 -15.37 8.06
N SER A 154 -3.88 -14.14 8.14
CA SER A 154 -3.27 -13.04 8.89
C SER A 154 -3.20 -13.35 10.39
N ALA A 155 -4.24 -13.98 10.95
CA ALA A 155 -4.25 -14.40 12.34
C ALA A 155 -3.14 -15.44 12.64
N MET A 156 -2.99 -16.45 11.79
CA MET A 156 -1.91 -17.44 11.92
C MET A 156 -0.53 -16.83 11.76
N ASN A 157 -0.37 -15.86 10.87
CA ASN A 157 0.87 -15.11 10.71
C ASN A 157 1.24 -14.31 11.97
N CYS A 158 0.26 -13.76 12.70
CA CYS A 158 0.50 -13.14 14.00
C CYS A 158 0.95 -14.15 15.06
N VAL A 159 0.34 -15.34 15.11
CA VAL A 159 0.79 -16.42 16.02
C VAL A 159 2.24 -16.82 15.70
N GLY A 160 2.57 -16.98 14.41
CA GLY A 160 3.93 -17.27 13.97
C GLY A 160 4.92 -16.17 14.37
N ALA A 161 4.54 -14.90 14.24
CA ALA A 161 5.37 -13.77 14.66
C ALA A 161 5.65 -13.78 16.17
N VAL A 162 4.65 -14.09 16.99
CA VAL A 162 4.82 -14.18 18.45
C VAL A 162 5.73 -15.35 18.84
N ARG A 163 5.57 -16.51 18.20
CA ARG A 163 6.46 -17.67 18.44
C ARG A 163 7.90 -17.40 18.01
N ALA A 164 8.07 -16.66 16.91
CA ALA A 164 9.38 -16.19 16.48
C ALA A 164 9.97 -15.20 17.51
N ALA A 165 9.17 -14.27 18.03
CA ALA A 165 9.58 -13.33 19.07
C ALA A 165 10.04 -14.03 20.34
N GLN A 166 9.29 -15.04 20.81
CA GLN A 166 9.67 -15.86 21.96
C GLN A 166 11.00 -16.59 21.74
N SER A 167 11.24 -17.10 20.53
CA SER A 167 12.49 -17.79 20.19
C SER A 167 13.70 -16.85 20.09
N LEU A 168 13.50 -15.62 19.61
CA LEU A 168 14.56 -14.64 19.40
C LEU A 168 14.90 -13.86 20.67
N GLY A 169 13.94 -13.71 21.59
CA GLY A 169 14.05 -12.83 22.74
C GLY A 169 13.83 -11.35 22.40
N PRO A 170 13.69 -10.49 23.42
CA PRO A 170 13.29 -9.09 23.28
C PRO A 170 14.31 -8.25 22.48
N GLY A 171 13.87 -7.09 21.97
CA GLY A 171 14.70 -6.14 21.24
C GLY A 171 14.80 -6.39 19.73
N HIS A 172 14.21 -7.47 19.21
CA HIS A 172 14.17 -7.74 17.77
C HIS A 172 12.98 -7.06 17.08
N THR A 173 13.13 -6.76 15.79
CA THR A 173 12.04 -6.29 14.93
C THR A 173 11.56 -7.44 14.05
N ILE A 174 10.25 -7.74 14.10
CA ILE A 174 9.61 -8.80 13.35
C ILE A 174 8.51 -8.20 12.48
N VAL A 175 8.58 -8.46 11.18
CA VAL A 175 7.53 -8.05 10.24
C VAL A 175 6.71 -9.27 9.85
N THR A 176 5.40 -9.15 10.00
CA THR A 176 4.43 -10.18 9.58
C THR A 176 3.46 -9.62 8.55
N ILE A 177 3.01 -10.47 7.62
CA ILE A 177 2.13 -10.05 6.53
C ILE A 177 0.67 -10.24 6.95
N LEU A 178 -0.10 -9.15 6.91
CA LEU A 178 -1.54 -9.18 7.10
C LEU A 178 -2.20 -9.28 5.73
N CYS A 179 -2.31 -10.51 5.25
CA CYS A 179 -2.60 -10.84 3.86
C CYS A 179 -3.94 -10.30 3.36
N ASP A 180 -4.96 -10.32 4.21
CA ASP A 180 -6.33 -10.40 3.71
C ASP A 180 -7.35 -10.02 4.82
N SER A 181 -8.43 -9.30 4.47
CA SER A 181 -9.54 -8.95 5.36
C SER A 181 -10.50 -10.13 5.60
N ARG A 182 -11.04 -10.25 6.81
CA ARG A 182 -12.08 -11.22 7.22
C ARG A 182 -13.46 -10.95 6.65
N MET A 183 -13.64 -9.87 5.88
CA MET A 183 -14.88 -9.61 5.12
C MET A 183 -15.26 -10.80 4.21
N ARG A 184 -14.32 -11.74 3.99
CA ARG A 184 -14.49 -12.99 3.26
C ARG A 184 -14.87 -14.22 4.10
N HIS A 185 -14.94 -14.10 5.43
CA HIS A 185 -15.23 -15.24 6.32
C HIS A 185 -16.19 -14.95 7.48
N LEU A 186 -17.08 -13.96 7.35
CA LEU A 186 -18.00 -13.54 8.41
C LEU A 186 -19.00 -14.62 8.80
N SER A 187 -19.57 -15.34 7.83
CA SER A 187 -20.55 -16.42 8.11
C SER A 187 -19.94 -17.61 8.84
N LYS A 188 -18.61 -17.72 8.84
CA LYS A 188 -17.86 -18.78 9.51
C LYS A 188 -17.27 -18.31 10.83
N PHE A 189 -16.28 -17.43 10.79
CA PHE A 189 -15.50 -17.07 11.97
C PHE A 189 -16.21 -16.06 12.89
N CYS A 190 -17.30 -15.43 12.44
CA CYS A 190 -18.14 -14.57 13.29
C CYS A 190 -19.48 -15.23 13.66
N SER A 191 -19.80 -16.43 13.15
CA SER A 191 -20.99 -17.19 13.57
C SER A 191 -20.67 -18.09 14.76
N ALA A 192 -21.28 -17.79 15.90
CA ALA A 192 -21.18 -18.63 17.09
C ALA A 192 -21.81 -20.01 16.87
N GLU A 193 -22.83 -20.12 16.01
CA GLU A 193 -23.43 -21.41 15.63
C GLU A 193 -22.45 -22.24 14.83
N TYR A 194 -21.86 -21.67 13.76
CA TYR A 194 -20.87 -22.35 12.93
C TYR A 194 -19.68 -22.81 13.78
N LEU A 195 -19.13 -21.94 14.63
CA LEU A 195 -18.02 -22.32 15.52
C LEU A 195 -18.43 -23.43 16.50
N SER A 196 -19.67 -23.43 17.00
CA SER A 196 -20.15 -24.46 17.93
C SER A 196 -20.27 -25.84 17.30
N GLN A 197 -20.67 -25.92 16.02
CA GLN A 197 -20.78 -27.18 15.28
C GLN A 197 -19.43 -27.91 15.18
N TYR A 198 -18.33 -27.15 15.18
CA TYR A 198 -16.96 -27.68 15.10
C TYR A 198 -16.21 -27.65 16.44
N GLY A 199 -16.86 -27.28 17.55
CA GLY A 199 -16.21 -27.18 18.86
C GLY A 199 -15.15 -26.07 18.96
N LEU A 200 -15.25 -25.03 18.11
CA LEU A 200 -14.28 -23.92 17.99
C LEU A 200 -14.73 -22.65 18.71
N ARG A 201 -15.53 -22.76 19.77
CA ARG A 201 -15.94 -21.57 20.55
C ARG A 201 -14.72 -20.96 21.24
N PRO A 202 -14.48 -19.64 21.12
CA PRO A 202 -13.37 -18.99 21.79
C PRO A 202 -13.47 -19.16 23.31
N SER A 203 -12.42 -19.66 23.94
CA SER A 203 -12.29 -19.79 25.39
C SER A 203 -11.38 -18.73 26.02
N ALA A 204 -10.54 -18.08 25.22
CA ALA A 204 -9.63 -17.02 25.66
C ALA A 204 -10.13 -15.64 25.18
N SER A 205 -10.02 -14.63 26.05
CA SER A 205 -10.35 -13.23 25.76
C SER A 205 -9.12 -12.34 25.59
N GLY A 206 -7.94 -12.81 26.00
CA GLY A 206 -6.66 -12.09 25.96
C GLY A 206 -5.57 -12.82 25.17
N LEU A 207 -4.30 -12.47 25.41
CA LEU A 207 -3.14 -13.08 24.74
C LEU A 207 -2.68 -14.40 25.39
N GLU A 208 -3.38 -14.85 26.43
CA GLU A 208 -3.12 -16.09 27.19
C GLU A 208 -2.81 -17.29 26.30
N PHE A 209 -3.56 -17.44 25.20
CA PHE A 209 -3.44 -18.57 24.27
C PHE A 209 -2.11 -18.59 23.49
N LEU A 210 -1.37 -17.48 23.49
CA LEU A 210 -0.07 -17.35 22.84
C LEU A 210 1.08 -17.68 23.79
N GLY A 211 0.82 -17.92 25.08
CA GLY A 211 1.86 -18.18 26.08
C GLY A 211 2.78 -16.97 26.33
N VAL A 212 2.27 -15.76 26.10
CA VAL A 212 2.91 -14.49 26.47
C VAL A 212 2.09 -13.85 27.58
N ALA A 213 2.75 -13.53 28.70
CA ALA A 213 2.17 -12.93 29.90
C ALA A 213 2.80 -11.55 30.13
#